data_AF-A0A7Y9NGF0-F1
#
_entry.id   AF-A0A7Y9NGF0-F1
#
_cell.length_a   1.000
_cell.length_b   1.000
_cell.length_c   1.000
_cell.angle_alpha   90.00
_cell.angle_beta   90.00
_cell.angle_gamma   90.00
#
_symmetry.space_group_name_H-M   'P 1'
#
loop_
_entity.id
_entity.type
_entity.pdbx_description
1 polymer ?
#
loop_
_entity_poly.entity_id
_entity_poly.type
_entity_poly.pdbx_seq_one_letter_code
_entity_poly.pdbx_strand_id
1 'polypeptide(L)'
;MWAVRAAWVGLLLMAGAAHAAPPSSVPAPTSHALAFDTAKSRFGFEIRTRLGQRMEGVFPRFEGNIEVLSDGRHQVHLRMFTRYVEIPGKPRYTGWMRGEEFFDSARYPVVEFDSLPYWPEVVDKGGSIEGRLILRGVSHPETLRVEPPACARPGYDCDVVSRGTVQRGRYGMDSWQLALSDRVTFVLRARLSEAPKP
;
A
#
# COMPACT_ATOMS: atom_id res chain seq x y z
N MET A 1 59.37 43.57 -68.50
CA MET A 1 58.74 43.00 -69.70
C MET A 1 57.89 41.82 -69.28
N TRP A 2 56.61 41.88 -69.63
CA TRP A 2 55.56 40.85 -69.59
C TRP A 2 55.03 40.29 -68.25
N ALA A 3 53.71 40.50 -68.12
CA ALA A 3 52.79 40.02 -67.12
C ALA A 3 52.30 38.60 -67.44
N VAL A 4 51.93 37.82 -66.42
CA VAL A 4 50.98 36.71 -66.57
C VAL A 4 49.96 36.78 -65.44
N ARG A 5 48.70 36.62 -65.86
CA ARG A 5 47.45 36.95 -65.19
C ARG A 5 47.12 36.03 -64.02
N ALA A 6 46.63 36.63 -62.94
CA ALA A 6 45.95 35.94 -61.84
C ALA A 6 44.52 35.56 -62.25
N ALA A 7 44.14 34.29 -62.01
CA ALA A 7 42.77 33.82 -62.16
C ALA A 7 42.25 33.40 -60.78
N TRP A 8 41.16 34.05 -60.37
CA TRP A 8 40.43 33.80 -59.14
C TRP A 8 39.41 32.69 -59.38
N VAL A 9 39.34 31.70 -58.48
CA VAL A 9 38.19 30.80 -58.35
C VAL A 9 37.83 30.74 -56.87
N GLY A 10 36.76 31.45 -56.50
CA GLY A 10 36.12 31.34 -55.20
C GLY A 10 35.15 30.17 -55.19
N LEU A 11 35.24 29.31 -54.18
CA LEU A 11 34.29 28.24 -53.91
C LEU A 11 33.61 28.53 -52.58
N LEU A 12 32.33 28.87 -52.62
CA LEU A 12 31.46 29.06 -51.45
C LEU A 12 31.05 27.70 -50.87
N LEU A 13 31.37 27.46 -49.60
CA LEU A 13 30.85 26.36 -48.78
C LEU A 13 29.53 26.80 -48.14
N MET A 14 28.42 26.15 -48.54
CA MET A 14 27.12 26.29 -47.88
C MET A 14 27.00 25.23 -46.78
N ALA A 15 27.05 25.66 -45.51
CA ALA A 15 26.79 24.80 -44.36
C ALA A 15 25.27 24.72 -44.08
N GLY A 16 24.68 23.53 -44.26
CA GLY A 16 23.28 23.27 -43.91
C GLY A 16 23.12 23.05 -42.40
N ALA A 17 22.37 23.93 -41.73
CA ALA A 17 21.97 23.76 -40.34
C ALA A 17 20.72 22.87 -40.25
N ALA A 18 20.88 21.63 -39.84
CA ALA A 18 19.77 20.75 -39.49
C ALA A 18 19.12 21.23 -38.17
N HIS A 19 17.88 21.72 -38.25
CA HIS A 19 17.06 22.03 -37.07
C HIS A 19 16.54 20.71 -36.47
N ALA A 20 17.14 20.28 -35.36
CA ALA A 20 16.58 19.21 -34.54
C ALA A 20 15.34 19.75 -33.80
N ALA A 21 14.17 19.17 -34.07
CA ALA A 21 12.96 19.46 -33.32
C ALA A 21 13.12 18.97 -31.87
N PRO A 22 12.67 19.72 -30.85
CA PRO A 22 12.73 19.27 -29.46
C PRO A 22 11.85 18.02 -29.26
N PRO A 23 12.27 17.06 -28.43
CA PRO A 23 11.44 15.90 -28.12
C PRO A 23 10.15 16.37 -27.45
N SER A 24 9.00 15.93 -27.99
CA SER A 24 7.70 16.11 -27.36
C SER A 24 7.71 15.41 -25.99
N SER A 25 7.69 16.18 -24.91
CA SER A 25 7.51 15.67 -23.56
C SER A 25 6.05 15.18 -23.43
N VAL A 26 5.85 13.87 -23.40
CA VAL A 26 4.57 13.28 -22.99
C VAL A 26 4.35 13.66 -21.52
N PRO A 27 3.26 14.35 -21.15
CA PRO A 27 2.99 14.64 -19.74
C PRO A 27 2.86 13.32 -18.98
N ALA A 28 3.65 13.17 -17.92
CA ALA A 28 3.52 12.03 -17.01
C ALA A 28 2.10 12.04 -16.40
N PRO A 29 1.43 10.89 -16.28
CA PRO A 29 0.14 10.83 -15.62
C PRO A 29 0.29 11.36 -14.19
N THR A 30 -0.48 12.38 -13.85
CA THR A 30 -0.52 12.94 -12.49
C THR A 30 -1.31 11.99 -11.61
N SER A 31 -0.67 11.00 -11.00
CA SER A 31 -1.29 10.25 -9.90
C SER A 31 -1.30 11.13 -8.65
N HIS A 32 -2.45 11.21 -7.98
CA HIS A 32 -2.57 11.89 -6.70
C HIS A 32 -2.85 10.83 -5.63
N ALA A 33 -2.22 10.98 -4.46
CA ALA A 33 -2.34 10.03 -3.36
C ALA A 33 -3.25 10.59 -2.27
N LEU A 34 -4.20 9.77 -1.80
CA LEU A 34 -4.98 10.03 -0.59
C LEU A 34 -4.25 9.41 0.61
N ALA A 35 -4.10 10.16 1.69
CA ALA A 35 -3.44 9.68 2.90
C ALA A 35 -4.44 9.21 3.96
N PHE A 36 -4.05 8.18 4.74
CA PHE A 36 -4.81 7.78 5.91
C PHE A 36 -4.61 8.79 7.06
N ASP A 37 -5.70 9.16 7.73
CA ASP A 37 -5.65 9.84 9.03
C ASP A 37 -5.16 8.83 10.07
N THR A 38 -3.91 8.97 10.49
CA THR A 38 -3.26 8.04 11.42
C THR A 38 -3.84 8.11 12.83
N ALA A 39 -4.46 9.23 13.21
CA ALA A 39 -5.09 9.40 14.51
C ALA A 39 -6.45 8.71 14.57
N LYS A 40 -7.21 8.71 13.47
CA LYS A 40 -8.56 8.14 13.38
C LYS A 40 -8.62 6.74 12.79
N SER A 41 -7.61 6.30 12.04
CA SER A 41 -7.56 4.94 11.51
C SER A 41 -7.07 3.94 12.55
N ARG A 42 -7.59 2.71 12.50
CA ARG A 42 -7.20 1.60 13.37
C ARG A 42 -7.08 0.33 12.55
N PHE A 43 -5.88 -0.23 12.52
CA PHE A 43 -5.58 -1.49 11.84
C PHE A 43 -5.19 -2.53 12.85
N GLY A 44 -5.80 -3.70 12.75
CA GLY A 44 -5.60 -4.77 13.70
C GLY A 44 -6.03 -6.11 13.15
N PHE A 45 -6.07 -7.09 14.04
CA PHE A 45 -6.46 -8.44 13.72
C PHE A 45 -7.07 -9.13 14.93
N GLU A 46 -7.82 -10.18 14.63
CA GLU A 46 -8.43 -11.05 15.61
C GLU A 46 -7.96 -12.48 15.38
N ILE A 47 -7.60 -13.15 16.47
CA ILE A 47 -7.30 -14.57 16.50
C ILE A 47 -8.12 -15.22 17.60
N ARG A 48 -8.52 -16.48 17.41
CA ARG A 48 -9.23 -17.26 18.43
C ARG A 48 -8.36 -18.36 18.98
N THR A 49 -8.46 -18.63 20.28
CA THR A 49 -7.92 -19.86 20.86
C THR A 49 -8.74 -21.06 20.39
N ARG A 50 -8.21 -22.27 20.52
CA ARG A 50 -8.96 -23.52 20.23
C ARG A 50 -10.20 -23.70 21.12
N LEU A 51 -10.24 -23.03 22.27
CA LEU A 51 -11.38 -22.95 23.18
C LEU A 51 -12.38 -21.83 22.81
N GLY A 52 -12.18 -21.14 21.69
CA GLY A 52 -13.08 -20.12 21.17
C GLY A 52 -12.89 -18.71 21.75
N GLN A 53 -11.92 -18.50 22.64
CA GLN A 53 -11.66 -17.17 23.21
C GLN A 53 -11.04 -16.25 22.16
N ARG A 54 -11.59 -15.04 22.01
CA ARG A 54 -11.08 -14.04 21.07
C ARG A 54 -9.94 -13.23 21.69
N MET A 55 -8.88 -13.05 20.93
CA MET A 55 -7.77 -12.15 21.22
C MET A 55 -7.63 -11.16 20.07
N GLU A 56 -7.45 -9.89 20.41
CA GLU A 56 -7.33 -8.78 19.46
C GLU A 56 -5.94 -8.16 19.55
N GLY A 57 -5.30 -8.00 18.41
CA GLY A 57 -4.06 -7.25 18.28
C GLY A 57 -4.28 -6.01 17.40
N VAL A 58 -3.46 -5.00 17.62
CA VAL A 58 -3.49 -3.73 16.87
C VAL A 58 -2.09 -3.38 16.40
N PHE A 59 -2.01 -2.62 15.30
CA PHE A 59 -0.80 -1.99 14.81
C PHE A 59 -0.89 -0.46 15.05
N PRO A 60 -0.38 0.06 16.18
CA PRO A 60 -0.47 1.48 16.50
C PRO A 60 0.35 2.38 15.56
N ARG A 61 1.34 1.80 14.86
CA ARG A 61 2.18 2.50 13.88
C ARG A 61 2.03 1.81 12.54
N PHE A 62 1.68 2.60 11.53
CA PHE A 62 1.57 2.20 10.15
C PHE A 62 1.80 3.41 9.25
N GLU A 63 2.08 3.13 7.99
CA GLU A 63 2.14 4.08 6.88
C GLU A 63 1.28 3.53 5.75
N GLY A 64 0.65 4.43 4.99
CA GLY A 64 -0.06 4.00 3.80
C GLY A 64 -0.75 5.13 3.08
N ASN A 65 -1.09 4.85 1.84
CA ASN A 65 -1.77 5.76 0.95
C ASN A 65 -2.65 4.99 -0.03
N ILE A 66 -3.60 5.71 -0.62
CA ILE A 66 -4.39 5.25 -1.75
C ILE A 66 -3.94 6.05 -2.95
N GLU A 67 -3.26 5.41 -3.89
CA GLU A 67 -2.94 6.02 -5.18
C GLU A 67 -4.21 6.05 -6.04
N VAL A 68 -4.52 7.23 -6.59
CA VAL A 68 -5.54 7.38 -7.64
C VAL A 68 -4.83 7.33 -8.98
N LEU A 69 -5.07 6.25 -9.72
CA LEU A 69 -4.49 6.01 -11.03
C LEU A 69 -5.13 6.91 -12.09
N SER A 70 -4.47 7.06 -13.22
CA SER A 70 -4.92 7.89 -14.35
C SER A 70 -6.28 7.48 -14.93
N ASP A 71 -6.69 6.22 -14.74
CA ASP A 71 -7.98 5.69 -15.19
C ASP A 71 -9.09 5.81 -14.12
N GLY A 72 -8.79 6.43 -12.98
CA GLY A 72 -9.70 6.61 -11.86
C GLY A 72 -9.77 5.43 -10.89
N ARG A 73 -9.10 4.31 -11.17
CA ARG A 73 -8.99 3.22 -10.20
C ARG A 73 -8.10 3.63 -9.04
N HIS A 74 -8.38 3.04 -7.88
CA HIS A 74 -7.63 3.23 -6.65
C HIS A 74 -6.70 2.03 -6.43
N GLN A 75 -5.53 2.29 -5.84
CA GLN A 75 -4.61 1.26 -5.39
C GLN A 75 -4.11 1.57 -3.98
N VAL A 76 -4.27 0.63 -3.06
CA VAL A 76 -3.86 0.78 -1.66
C VAL A 76 -2.46 0.25 -1.48
N HIS A 77 -1.62 1.04 -0.82
CA HIS A 77 -0.33 0.63 -0.28
C HIS A 77 -0.35 0.82 1.23
N LEU A 78 -0.17 -0.26 1.98
CA LEU A 78 -0.25 -0.24 3.44
C LEU A 78 0.95 -0.99 4.05
N ARG A 79 1.63 -0.35 5.00
CA ARG A 79 2.76 -0.88 5.76
C ARG A 79 2.43 -0.77 7.25
N MET A 80 2.32 -1.89 7.95
CA MET A 80 2.05 -1.94 9.39
C MET A 80 3.30 -2.40 10.14
N PHE A 81 3.76 -1.61 11.12
CA PHE A 81 5.04 -1.86 11.77
C PHE A 81 4.90 -2.89 12.90
N THR A 82 5.51 -4.05 12.71
CA THR A 82 5.45 -5.19 13.65
C THR A 82 6.19 -4.91 14.96
N ARG A 83 7.12 -3.95 14.99
CA ARG A 83 7.80 -3.54 16.22
C ARG A 83 6.85 -2.92 17.25
N TYR A 84 5.77 -2.30 16.78
CA TYR A 84 4.80 -1.61 17.63
C TYR A 84 3.53 -2.42 17.84
N VAL A 85 3.35 -3.55 17.14
CA VAL A 85 2.16 -4.40 17.26
C VAL A 85 1.92 -4.79 18.72
N GLU A 86 0.69 -4.70 19.19
CA GLU A 86 0.37 -5.00 20.59
C GLU A 86 -0.99 -5.68 20.75
N ILE A 87 -1.11 -6.46 21.82
CA ILE A 87 -2.39 -6.94 22.35
C ILE A 87 -2.67 -6.04 23.56
N PRO A 88 -3.62 -5.09 23.48
CA PRO A 88 -3.85 -4.11 24.53
C PRO A 88 -4.10 -4.74 25.90
N GLY A 89 -3.49 -4.17 26.94
CA GLY A 89 -3.61 -4.65 28.33
C GLY A 89 -2.96 -6.01 28.60
N LYS A 90 -2.16 -6.55 27.66
CA LYS A 90 -1.62 -7.91 27.71
C LYS A 90 -0.12 -7.95 27.36
N PRO A 91 0.78 -7.34 28.17
CA PRO A 91 2.19 -7.15 27.82
C PRO A 91 2.96 -8.45 27.55
N ARG A 92 2.65 -9.53 28.28
CA ARG A 92 3.25 -10.86 28.05
C ARG A 92 2.91 -11.40 26.66
N TYR A 93 1.64 -11.32 26.26
CA TYR A 93 1.20 -11.78 24.95
C TYR A 93 1.74 -10.87 23.83
N THR A 94 1.85 -9.56 24.07
CA THR A 94 2.53 -8.63 23.17
C THR A 94 3.99 -9.02 22.94
N GLY A 95 4.71 -9.40 24.00
CA GLY A 95 6.09 -9.87 23.90
C GLY A 95 6.21 -11.12 23.02
N TRP A 96 5.38 -12.13 23.25
CA TRP A 96 5.35 -13.34 22.43
C TRP A 96 5.03 -13.06 20.97
N MET A 97 4.00 -12.24 20.73
CA MET A 97 3.58 -11.87 19.38
C MET A 97 4.68 -11.17 18.57
N ARG A 98 5.55 -10.38 19.21
CA ARG A 98 6.70 -9.74 18.54
C ARG A 98 7.89 -10.69 18.34
N GLY A 99 7.90 -11.84 19.02
CA GLY A 99 8.98 -12.80 18.97
C GLY A 99 8.98 -13.67 17.72
N GLU A 100 10.02 -14.52 17.61
CA GLU A 100 10.35 -15.34 16.43
C GLU A 100 9.27 -16.34 16.02
N GLU A 101 8.39 -16.73 16.95
CA GLU A 101 7.29 -17.67 16.72
C GLU A 101 6.10 -17.04 15.98
N PHE A 102 6.02 -15.71 15.97
CA PHE A 102 4.91 -14.95 15.38
C PHE A 102 5.47 -13.91 14.41
N PHE A 103 5.34 -12.61 14.68
CA PHE A 103 5.76 -11.58 13.72
C PHE A 103 7.27 -11.51 13.52
N ASP A 104 8.05 -11.94 14.52
CA ASP A 104 9.50 -11.89 14.46
C ASP A 104 9.99 -10.49 14.07
N SER A 105 9.54 -9.53 14.86
CA SER A 105 9.59 -8.11 14.52
C SER A 105 11.01 -7.55 14.39
N ALA A 106 12.01 -8.29 14.90
CA ALA A 106 13.42 -7.95 14.75
C ALA A 106 13.92 -8.22 13.33
N ARG A 107 13.49 -9.33 12.70
CA ARG A 107 13.88 -9.71 11.33
C ARG A 107 12.91 -9.18 10.28
N TYR A 108 11.62 -9.11 10.62
CA TYR A 108 10.54 -8.71 9.73
C TYR A 108 9.78 -7.51 10.32
N PRO A 109 10.29 -6.28 10.14
CA PRO A 109 9.78 -5.10 10.84
C PRO A 109 8.41 -4.61 10.33
N VAL A 110 7.90 -5.16 9.23
CA VAL A 110 6.70 -4.67 8.52
C VAL A 110 5.83 -5.83 8.03
N VAL A 111 4.50 -5.62 8.12
CA VAL A 111 3.48 -6.34 7.35
C VAL A 111 3.01 -5.41 6.23
N GLU A 112 3.02 -5.88 5.00
CA GLU A 112 2.69 -5.05 3.83
C GLU A 112 1.46 -5.60 3.12
N PHE A 113 0.55 -4.71 2.73
CA PHE A 113 -0.57 -5.05 1.87
C PHE A 113 -0.61 -4.07 0.70
N ASP A 114 -0.45 -4.61 -0.50
CA ASP A 114 -0.55 -3.88 -1.77
C ASP A 114 -1.74 -4.42 -2.54
N SER A 115 -2.76 -3.58 -2.76
CA SER A 115 -3.93 -4.01 -3.52
C SER A 115 -3.61 -4.11 -5.02
N LEU A 116 -4.40 -4.91 -5.74
CA LEU A 116 -4.61 -4.69 -7.16
C LEU A 116 -5.43 -3.40 -7.35
N PRO A 117 -5.36 -2.74 -8.52
CA PRO A 117 -6.22 -1.61 -8.82
C PRO A 117 -7.71 -2.00 -8.77
N TYR A 118 -8.52 -1.22 -8.06
CA TYR A 118 -9.95 -1.43 -7.88
C TYR A 118 -10.74 -0.14 -8.11
N TRP A 119 -12.02 -0.27 -8.45
CA TRP A 119 -12.90 0.86 -8.64
C TRP A 119 -13.40 1.42 -7.28
N PRO A 120 -13.42 2.75 -7.07
CA PRO A 120 -13.76 3.37 -5.78
C PRO A 120 -15.16 3.00 -5.26
N GLU A 121 -16.08 2.60 -6.13
CA GLU A 121 -17.43 2.14 -5.78
C GLU A 121 -17.42 0.95 -4.81
N VAL A 122 -16.33 0.18 -4.74
CA VAL A 122 -16.13 -0.87 -3.73
C VAL A 122 -16.18 -0.30 -2.31
N VAL A 123 -15.69 0.93 -2.11
CA VAL A 123 -15.74 1.63 -0.83
C VAL A 123 -17.14 2.21 -0.58
N ASP A 124 -17.81 2.70 -1.63
CA ASP A 124 -19.13 3.33 -1.52
C ASP A 124 -20.27 2.33 -1.31
N LYS A 125 -20.10 1.08 -1.76
CA LYS A 125 -21.16 0.05 -1.74
C LYS A 125 -20.78 -1.18 -0.93
N GLY A 126 -19.51 -1.32 -0.56
CA GLY A 126 -18.93 -2.58 -0.14
C GLY A 126 -18.55 -3.47 -1.33
N GLY A 127 -17.69 -4.45 -1.07
CA GLY A 127 -17.15 -5.31 -2.12
C GLY A 127 -15.83 -5.94 -1.72
N SER A 128 -15.12 -6.51 -2.69
CA SER A 128 -13.83 -7.16 -2.45
C SER A 128 -12.69 -6.34 -3.05
N ILE A 129 -11.61 -6.18 -2.29
CA ILE A 129 -10.33 -5.64 -2.73
C ILE A 129 -9.33 -6.79 -2.69
N GLU A 130 -8.85 -7.20 -3.85
CA GLU A 130 -7.78 -8.20 -3.96
C GLU A 130 -6.43 -7.51 -3.83
N GLY A 131 -5.45 -8.22 -3.28
CA GLY A 131 -4.11 -7.70 -3.11
C GLY A 131 -3.11 -8.77 -2.72
N ARG A 132 -1.88 -8.32 -2.52
CA ARG A 132 -0.76 -9.12 -2.05
C ARG A 132 -0.48 -8.76 -0.60
N LEU A 133 -0.58 -9.75 0.28
CA LEU A 133 -0.12 -9.62 1.67
C LEU A 133 1.31 -10.17 1.75
N ILE A 134 2.23 -9.37 2.27
CA ILE A 134 3.58 -9.78 2.64
C ILE A 134 3.69 -9.77 4.16
N LEU A 135 4.00 -10.93 4.72
CA LEU A 135 4.12 -11.13 6.16
C LEU A 135 5.25 -12.12 6.41
N ARG A 136 6.20 -11.73 7.27
CA ARG A 136 7.47 -12.45 7.49
C ARG A 136 8.26 -12.74 6.20
N GLY A 137 8.21 -11.81 5.25
CA GLY A 137 8.87 -11.98 3.94
C GLY A 137 8.19 -13.02 3.03
N VAL A 138 7.09 -13.65 3.45
CA VAL A 138 6.30 -14.56 2.61
C VAL A 138 5.16 -13.77 1.98
N SER A 139 4.97 -13.94 0.68
CA SER A 139 3.98 -13.20 -0.10
C SER A 139 2.90 -14.12 -0.65
N HIS A 140 1.63 -13.78 -0.42
CA HIS A 140 0.48 -14.48 -0.98
C HIS A 140 -0.60 -13.51 -1.46
N PRO A 141 -1.40 -13.89 -2.47
CA PRO A 141 -2.63 -13.18 -2.79
C PRO A 141 -3.66 -13.38 -1.67
N GLU A 142 -4.29 -12.29 -1.25
CA GLU A 142 -5.34 -12.28 -0.23
C GLU A 142 -6.45 -11.29 -0.63
N THR A 143 -7.62 -11.44 -0.02
CA THR A 143 -8.78 -10.58 -0.29
C THR A 143 -9.24 -9.88 0.98
N LEU A 144 -9.43 -8.57 0.90
CA LEU A 144 -10.11 -7.76 1.90
C LEU A 144 -11.55 -7.51 1.45
N ARG A 145 -12.51 -7.88 2.28
CA ARG A 145 -13.93 -7.55 2.08
C ARG A 145 -14.24 -6.22 2.74
N VAL A 146 -14.60 -5.21 1.95
CA VAL A 146 -15.14 -3.94 2.44
C VAL A 146 -16.61 -4.11 2.80
N GLU A 147 -16.98 -3.65 3.98
CA GLU A 147 -18.36 -3.64 4.46
C GLU A 147 -19.16 -2.49 3.82
N PRO A 148 -20.49 -2.65 3.64
CA PRO A 148 -21.35 -1.54 3.27
C PRO A 148 -21.17 -0.36 4.23
N PRO A 149 -21.03 0.88 3.73
CA PRO A 149 -20.70 2.01 4.57
C PRO A 149 -21.88 2.43 5.46
N ALA A 150 -21.56 2.97 6.63
CA ALA A 150 -22.55 3.47 7.59
C ALA A 150 -22.95 4.94 7.34
N CYS A 151 -22.40 5.59 6.31
CA CYS A 151 -22.58 7.01 6.01
C CYS A 151 -22.44 7.28 4.51
N ALA A 152 -22.83 8.48 4.07
CA ALA A 152 -22.77 8.89 2.66
C ALA A 152 -21.34 9.14 2.13
N ARG A 153 -20.39 9.48 3.01
CA ARG A 153 -18.98 9.73 2.66
C ARG A 153 -18.05 8.82 3.48
N PRO A 154 -17.97 7.52 3.15
CA PRO A 154 -17.07 6.61 3.84
C PRO A 154 -15.61 7.05 3.68
N GLY A 155 -14.81 6.85 4.73
CA GLY A 155 -13.44 7.35 4.81
C GLY A 155 -13.32 8.82 5.20
N TYR A 156 -14.42 9.58 5.28
CA TYR A 156 -14.42 10.96 5.76
C TYR A 156 -15.36 11.14 6.95
N ASP A 157 -16.63 10.76 6.81
CA ASP A 157 -17.66 10.92 7.84
C ASP A 157 -17.80 9.65 8.71
N CYS A 158 -17.56 8.47 8.15
CA CYS A 158 -17.46 7.18 8.86
C CYS A 158 -16.26 6.34 8.39
N ASP A 159 -15.90 5.30 9.14
CA ASP A 159 -14.75 4.45 8.80
C ASP A 159 -15.10 3.60 7.58
N VAL A 160 -14.12 3.42 6.68
CA VAL A 160 -14.15 2.28 5.76
C VAL A 160 -13.72 1.06 6.56
N VAL A 161 -14.64 0.13 6.78
CA VAL A 161 -14.34 -1.11 7.50
C VAL A 161 -14.11 -2.23 6.50
N SER A 162 -12.96 -2.89 6.59
CA SER A 162 -12.65 -4.07 5.77
C SER A 162 -12.11 -5.22 6.60
N ARG A 163 -12.37 -6.45 6.14
CA ARG A 163 -11.95 -7.69 6.79
C ARG A 163 -11.28 -8.65 5.81
N GLY A 164 -10.15 -9.19 6.20
CA GLY A 164 -9.45 -10.24 5.46
C GLY A 164 -9.15 -11.42 6.37
N THR A 165 -9.40 -12.63 5.90
CA THR A 165 -9.09 -13.84 6.66
C THR A 165 -7.89 -14.54 6.05
N VAL A 166 -6.85 -14.77 6.86
CA VAL A 166 -5.65 -15.47 6.45
C VAL A 166 -5.40 -16.71 7.31
N GLN A 167 -4.59 -17.62 6.78
CA GLN A 167 -4.06 -18.78 7.49
C GLN A 167 -2.63 -18.47 7.91
N ARG A 168 -2.36 -18.33 9.22
CA ARG A 168 -1.04 -17.88 9.71
C ARG A 168 0.09 -18.86 9.35
N GLY A 169 -0.20 -20.15 9.23
CA GLY A 169 0.77 -21.15 8.82
C GLY A 169 1.29 -20.96 7.39
N ARG A 170 0.48 -20.37 6.49
CA ARG A 170 0.95 -20.01 5.13
C ARG A 170 2.07 -18.96 5.13
N TYR A 171 2.27 -18.28 6.25
CA TYR A 171 3.30 -17.27 6.47
C TYR A 171 4.39 -17.75 7.45
N GLY A 172 4.48 -19.06 7.69
CA GLY A 172 5.48 -19.66 8.57
C GLY A 172 5.29 -19.35 10.06
N MET A 173 4.11 -18.88 10.46
CA MET A 173 3.75 -18.72 11.88
C MET A 173 3.00 -19.96 12.32
N ASP A 174 3.71 -21.06 12.52
CA ASP A 174 3.14 -22.38 12.84
C ASP A 174 3.21 -22.73 14.33
N SER A 175 3.73 -21.86 15.19
CA SER A 175 3.81 -22.17 16.63
C SER A 175 2.42 -22.23 17.28
N TRP A 176 2.24 -22.87 18.42
CA TRP A 176 0.98 -22.86 19.18
C TRP A 176 -0.28 -23.39 18.44
N GLN A 177 -0.16 -24.23 17.41
CA GLN A 177 -1.31 -24.74 16.62
C GLN A 177 -2.38 -25.45 17.46
N LEU A 178 -1.94 -26.09 18.56
CA LEU A 178 -2.80 -26.79 19.50
C LEU A 178 -3.55 -25.83 20.44
N ALA A 179 -3.10 -24.58 20.57
CA ALA A 179 -3.71 -23.58 21.44
C ALA A 179 -4.44 -22.47 20.67
N LEU A 180 -3.95 -22.12 19.48
CA LEU A 180 -4.44 -21.02 18.65
C LEU A 180 -4.96 -21.53 17.31
N SER A 181 -6.06 -20.93 16.87
CA SER A 181 -6.58 -21.08 15.52
C SER A 181 -5.52 -20.71 14.49
N ASP A 182 -5.50 -21.42 13.36
CA ASP A 182 -4.70 -21.01 12.20
C ASP A 182 -5.34 -19.81 11.47
N ARG A 183 -6.66 -19.70 11.56
CA ARG A 183 -7.42 -18.56 11.03
C ARG A 183 -7.15 -17.29 11.84
N VAL A 184 -6.69 -16.25 11.17
CA VAL A 184 -6.55 -14.88 11.66
C VAL A 184 -7.39 -13.96 10.80
N THR A 185 -8.16 -13.05 11.40
CA THR A 185 -8.97 -12.07 10.68
C THR A 185 -8.37 -10.69 10.88
N PHE A 186 -7.79 -10.10 9.83
CA PHE A 186 -7.48 -8.68 9.83
C PHE A 186 -8.76 -7.86 9.82
N VAL A 187 -8.81 -6.82 10.63
CA VAL A 187 -9.91 -5.86 10.68
C VAL A 187 -9.28 -4.48 10.54
N LEU A 188 -9.55 -3.83 9.40
CA LEU A 188 -9.01 -2.52 9.08
C LEU A 188 -10.13 -1.50 9.11
N ARG A 189 -10.00 -0.47 9.94
CA ARG A 189 -10.89 0.68 10.03
C ARG A 189 -10.13 1.89 9.53
N ALA A 190 -10.36 2.29 8.29
CA ALA A 190 -9.63 3.36 7.65
C ALA A 190 -10.42 4.66 7.68
N ARG A 191 -9.69 5.74 7.99
CA ARG A 191 -10.11 7.12 7.83
C ARG A 191 -9.09 7.84 6.95
N LEU A 192 -9.54 8.67 6.03
CA LEU A 192 -8.67 9.51 5.23
C LEU A 192 -8.47 10.85 5.92
N SER A 193 -7.28 11.43 5.75
CA SER A 193 -7.10 12.85 6.03
C SER A 193 -7.97 13.61 5.03
N GLU A 194 -8.77 14.57 5.50
CA GLU A 194 -9.35 15.53 4.57
C GLU A 194 -8.21 16.18 3.78
N ALA A 195 -8.33 16.24 2.46
CA ALA A 195 -7.45 17.11 1.69
C ALA A 195 -7.59 18.53 2.28
N PRO A 196 -6.50 19.29 2.44
CA PRO A 196 -6.62 20.69 2.82
C PRO A 196 -7.65 21.33 1.89
N LYS A 197 -8.68 21.93 2.47
CA LYS A 197 -9.63 22.71 1.69
C LYS A 197 -8.80 23.80 0.98
N PRO A 198 -8.92 23.96 -0.34
CA PRO A 198 -8.15 24.94 -1.09
C PRO A 198 -8.37 26.36 -0.55
#